data_AF-W7SP00-F1
#
_entry.id   AF-W7SP00-F1
#
_cell.length_a   1.000
_cell.length_b   1.000
_cell.length_c   1.000
_cell.angle_alpha   90.00
_cell.angle_beta   90.00
_cell.angle_gamma   90.00
#
_symmetry.space_group_name_H-M   'P 1'
#
loop_
_entity.id
_entity.type
_entity.pdbx_description
1 polymer ?
#
loop_
_entity_poly.entity_id
_entity_poly.type
_entity_poly.pdbx_seq_one_letter_code
_entity_poly.pdbx_strand_id
1 'polypeptide(L)'
;MLDRDGADSYQLHSLIHAYAHELLLREETAEGRAAAETRLSRLTRVPRRNVEFVDDAPACKDRLDRDLLAEDLAKRLRQAQDRRPEVSFLLHLDGPWGAGKTSLLNLIEHELAASALVVTFNAWRYARVEPPWWALITCLRDQLIRAQPRRNRLWWHVKETWARVRRSGASYLLAMLVLAVLVAAVLMIFQPIPLAPKDFGDFAKAITGGLGVLAAFWSVGKIAARLLLWNSASGARLLEQSHTNPMREVTEHFAWLVDHASKPVVLFIDDLDRCDEKYVVAILEAVQNLVRDAPGGTKQIPRAASFVVAADGAWLRRAYEKTYENFQGAVDEPGRPLGHLFLDKLFQLSVPMPAMGEEARSCYFDTLLGVAPDSGRQEPTDEVHEAQARMVSSRTEGEVLDVLDNASPPVRRAVIADAIAKMSTPEVSAATEHELQKFAPLLLANPRGMKRFVNTYGVVRTLRTLEGNTVGSDALALWTIIRLRWPLLAEHLEQDADLIDRIMAAEADDDLPDQLKCLITAPEVRRFFKESQLTPAMFRSCGGGQIG
;
A
#
# COMPACT_ATOMS: atom_id res chain seq x y z
N MET A 1 -11.78 24.49 -41.04
CA MET A 1 -12.11 25.88 -40.65
C MET A 1 -11.36 26.21 -39.35
N LEU A 2 -10.03 26.12 -39.39
CA LEU A 2 -9.14 26.27 -38.22
C LEU A 2 -7.85 26.97 -38.61
N ASP A 3 -7.93 27.98 -39.48
CA ASP A 3 -6.75 28.81 -39.68
C ASP A 3 -7.14 30.22 -40.10
N ARG A 4 -6.41 31.18 -39.52
CA ARG A 4 -6.52 32.64 -39.63
C ARG A 4 -7.45 33.29 -38.62
N ASP A 5 -6.88 33.69 -37.47
CA ASP A 5 -6.89 35.11 -37.06
C ASP A 5 -5.96 35.35 -35.84
N GLY A 6 -5.11 36.37 -35.94
CA GLY A 6 -4.50 37.06 -34.80
C GLY A 6 -3.11 36.59 -34.35
N ALA A 7 -2.21 37.56 -34.15
CA ALA A 7 -0.81 37.44 -33.71
C ALA A 7 -0.60 36.81 -32.30
N ASP A 8 -1.68 36.40 -31.63
CA ASP A 8 -1.71 35.76 -30.31
C ASP A 8 -2.24 34.31 -30.33
N SER A 9 -2.47 33.72 -31.50
CA SER A 9 -2.96 32.33 -31.65
C SER A 9 -1.81 31.32 -31.83
N TYR A 10 -1.92 30.14 -31.20
CA TYR A 10 -0.97 29.04 -31.37
C TYR A 10 -1.25 28.33 -32.70
N GLN A 11 -0.22 28.10 -33.53
CA GLN A 11 -0.32 27.06 -34.57
C GLN A 11 -0.27 25.69 -33.88
N LEU A 12 -1.36 24.94 -33.97
CA LEU A 12 -1.42 23.56 -33.50
C LEU A 12 -0.38 22.72 -34.25
N HIS A 13 0.47 22.01 -33.50
CA HIS A 13 1.42 21.08 -34.10
C HIS A 13 0.66 19.99 -34.87
N SER A 14 1.22 19.51 -35.99
CA SER A 14 0.59 18.51 -36.87
C SER A 14 0.19 17.23 -36.13
N LEU A 15 1.00 16.79 -35.17
CA LEU A 15 0.69 15.67 -34.28
C LEU A 15 -0.58 15.89 -33.45
N ILE A 16 -0.80 17.12 -32.95
CA ILE A 16 -2.00 17.43 -32.17
C ILE A 16 -3.23 17.43 -33.09
N HIS A 17 -3.09 17.91 -34.33
CA HIS A 17 -4.15 17.81 -35.33
C HIS A 17 -4.52 16.35 -35.66
N ALA A 18 -3.52 15.49 -35.86
CA ALA A 18 -3.76 14.06 -36.12
C ALA A 18 -4.44 13.38 -34.92
N TYR A 19 -3.93 13.63 -33.71
CA TYR A 19 -4.49 13.09 -32.47
C TYR A 19 -5.91 13.58 -32.20
N ALA A 20 -6.18 14.87 -32.39
CA ALA A 20 -7.49 15.47 -32.27
C ALA A 20 -8.51 14.83 -33.23
N HIS A 21 -8.08 14.59 -34.47
CA HIS A 21 -8.92 13.94 -35.47
C HIS A 21 -9.23 12.48 -35.09
N GLU A 22 -8.25 11.76 -34.54
CA GLU A 22 -8.45 10.39 -34.06
C GLU A 22 -9.41 10.33 -32.86
N LEU A 23 -9.27 11.26 -31.89
CA LEU A 23 -10.19 11.41 -30.76
C LEU A 23 -11.63 11.65 -31.22
N LEU A 24 -11.83 12.56 -32.18
CA LEU A 24 -13.15 12.84 -32.75
C LEU A 24 -13.76 11.63 -33.47
N LEU A 25 -12.93 10.79 -34.10
CA LEU A 25 -13.38 9.55 -34.73
C LEU A 25 -13.81 8.49 -33.71
N ARG A 26 -13.18 8.46 -32.52
CA ARG A 26 -13.50 7.51 -31.43
C ARG A 26 -14.80 7.86 -30.68
N GLU A 27 -15.22 9.12 -30.70
CA GLU A 27 -16.52 9.51 -30.16
C GLU A 27 -17.66 9.00 -31.04
N GLU A 28 -18.50 8.12 -30.49
CA GLU A 28 -19.65 7.54 -31.19
C GLU A 28 -20.88 8.47 -31.14
N THR A 29 -20.93 9.37 -30.15
CA THR A 29 -22.09 10.25 -29.93
C THR A 29 -21.90 11.62 -30.58
N ALA A 30 -22.97 12.17 -31.14
CA ALA A 30 -22.95 13.50 -31.76
C ALA A 30 -22.66 14.62 -30.74
N GLU A 31 -23.14 14.46 -29.50
CA GLU A 31 -22.88 15.39 -28.39
C GLU A 31 -21.43 15.33 -27.93
N GLY A 32 -20.85 14.13 -27.79
CA GLY A 32 -19.44 13.95 -27.45
C GLY A 32 -18.50 14.53 -28.49
N ARG A 33 -18.78 14.33 -29.79
CA ARG A 33 -18.05 14.99 -30.89
C ARG A 33 -18.13 16.52 -30.81
N ALA A 34 -19.31 17.09 -30.60
CA ALA A 34 -19.48 18.54 -30.50
C ALA A 34 -18.75 19.14 -29.26
N ALA A 35 -18.77 18.43 -28.13
CA ALA A 35 -18.03 18.82 -26.94
C ALA A 35 -16.50 18.75 -27.15
N ALA A 36 -16.02 17.72 -27.83
CA ALA A 36 -14.62 17.54 -28.18
C ALA A 36 -14.14 18.64 -29.16
N GLU A 37 -14.91 18.95 -30.21
CA GLU A 37 -14.61 20.06 -31.14
C GLU A 37 -14.56 21.40 -30.41
N THR A 38 -15.47 21.62 -29.45
CA THR A 38 -15.49 22.82 -28.62
C THR A 38 -14.24 22.92 -27.74
N ARG A 39 -13.81 21.82 -27.09
CA ARG A 39 -12.54 21.76 -26.33
C ARG A 39 -11.34 22.07 -27.22
N LEU A 40 -11.27 21.45 -28.40
CA LEU A 40 -10.19 21.62 -29.36
C LEU A 40 -10.06 23.07 -29.86
N SER A 41 -11.19 23.72 -30.15
CA SER A 41 -11.20 25.13 -30.55
C SER A 41 -10.71 26.07 -29.43
N ARG A 42 -10.99 25.75 -28.16
CA ARG A 42 -10.50 26.53 -27.01
C ARG A 42 -8.97 26.44 -26.85
N LEU A 43 -8.36 25.29 -27.14
CA LEU A 43 -6.91 25.10 -27.05
C LEU A 43 -6.12 26.07 -27.96
N THR A 44 -6.73 26.53 -29.06
CA THR A 44 -6.07 27.46 -30.01
C THR A 44 -6.07 28.93 -29.58
N ARG A 45 -6.85 29.30 -28.55
CA ARG A 45 -7.15 30.70 -28.21
C ARG A 45 -6.61 31.14 -26.85
N VAL A 46 -5.76 30.35 -26.20
CA VAL A 46 -5.29 30.67 -24.83
C VAL A 46 -4.21 31.76 -24.88
N PRO A 47 -4.39 32.90 -24.19
CA PRO A 47 -3.39 33.97 -24.17
C PRO A 47 -2.10 33.53 -23.46
N ARG A 48 -0.96 34.07 -23.91
CA ARG A 48 0.36 33.81 -23.31
C ARG A 48 0.36 34.17 -21.82
N ARG A 49 0.38 33.17 -20.94
CA ARG A 49 0.66 33.32 -19.51
C ARG A 49 1.97 32.62 -19.20
N ASN A 50 2.78 33.25 -18.37
CA ASN A 50 3.95 32.57 -17.79
C ASN A 50 3.42 31.53 -16.80
N VAL A 51 3.75 30.26 -17.06
CA VAL A 51 3.48 29.16 -16.15
C VAL A 51 4.53 29.21 -15.04
N GLU A 52 4.10 29.12 -13.79
CA GLU A 52 5.02 29.02 -12.66
C GLU A 52 5.73 27.66 -12.67
N PHE A 53 6.96 27.62 -12.15
CA PHE A 53 7.67 26.35 -11.99
C PHE A 53 6.90 25.44 -11.03
N VAL A 54 6.62 24.20 -11.47
CA VAL A 54 5.96 23.17 -10.67
C VAL A 54 7.00 22.13 -10.26
N ASP A 55 7.11 21.86 -8.96
CA ASP A 55 7.95 20.79 -8.45
C ASP A 55 7.25 19.41 -8.49
N ASP A 56 8.05 18.35 -8.37
CA ASP A 56 7.59 16.95 -8.37
C ASP A 56 7.52 16.37 -6.94
N ALA A 57 7.35 17.23 -5.92
CA ALA A 57 7.15 16.72 -4.57
C ALA A 57 5.78 16.03 -4.46
N PRO A 58 5.64 15.02 -3.58
CA PRO A 58 4.34 14.42 -3.31
C PRO A 58 3.29 15.49 -2.98
N ALA A 59 2.12 15.35 -3.60
CA ALA A 59 1.07 16.37 -3.53
C ALA A 59 0.55 16.52 -2.09
N CYS A 60 0.38 17.77 -1.66
CA CYS A 60 -0.24 18.12 -0.37
C CYS A 60 -1.71 18.53 -0.50
N LYS A 61 -2.16 18.83 -1.73
CA LYS A 61 -3.55 19.15 -2.06
C LYS A 61 -4.01 18.16 -3.09
N ASP A 62 -5.16 17.56 -2.85
CA ASP A 62 -5.75 16.68 -3.84
C ASP A 62 -6.28 17.49 -5.03
N ARG A 63 -5.89 17.05 -6.22
CA ARG A 63 -6.31 17.62 -7.52
C ARG A 63 -6.84 16.54 -8.46
N LEU A 64 -6.90 15.31 -7.99
CA LEU A 64 -7.31 14.12 -8.75
C LEU A 64 -8.44 13.37 -8.04
N ASP A 65 -9.10 14.02 -7.07
CA ASP A 65 -10.22 13.51 -6.27
C ASP A 65 -9.92 12.14 -5.61
N ARG A 66 -8.66 11.93 -5.22
CA ARG A 66 -8.15 10.74 -4.51
C ARG A 66 -8.43 10.74 -3.01
N ASP A 67 -8.85 11.86 -2.42
CA ASP A 67 -9.23 11.98 -1.01
C ASP A 67 -10.35 10.99 -0.65
N LEU A 68 -11.31 10.79 -1.56
CA LEU A 68 -12.41 9.84 -1.36
C LEU A 68 -11.92 8.39 -1.29
N LEU A 69 -10.92 8.03 -2.11
CA LEU A 69 -10.26 6.72 -2.00
C LEU A 69 -9.50 6.62 -0.68
N ALA A 70 -8.76 7.65 -0.30
CA ALA A 70 -8.02 7.68 0.95
C ALA A 70 -8.94 7.48 2.17
N GLU A 71 -10.12 8.13 2.16
CA GLU A 71 -11.15 7.99 3.19
C GLU A 71 -11.69 6.55 3.26
N ASP A 72 -12.04 5.93 2.12
CA ASP A 72 -12.52 4.54 2.08
C ASP A 72 -11.46 3.56 2.61
N LEU A 73 -10.20 3.72 2.17
CA LEU A 73 -9.11 2.86 2.63
C LEU A 73 -8.83 3.05 4.13
N ALA A 74 -8.84 4.30 4.62
CA ALA A 74 -8.69 4.60 6.05
C ALA A 74 -9.85 3.99 6.87
N LYS A 75 -11.08 4.05 6.37
CA LYS A 75 -12.25 3.42 7.00
C LYS A 75 -12.10 1.90 7.06
N ARG A 76 -11.63 1.25 6.01
CA ARG A 76 -11.35 -0.20 6.00
C ARG A 76 -10.25 -0.59 6.99
N LEU A 77 -9.17 0.20 7.07
CA LEU A 77 -8.10 -0.01 8.04
C LEU A 77 -8.61 0.09 9.48
N ARG A 78 -9.43 1.12 9.78
CA ARG A 78 -10.08 1.27 11.10
C ARG A 78 -10.99 0.07 11.41
N GLN A 79 -11.87 -0.30 10.48
CA GLN A 79 -12.79 -1.42 10.67
C GLN A 79 -12.06 -2.75 10.88
N ALA A 80 -10.94 -3.00 10.18
CA ALA A 80 -10.12 -4.18 10.38
C ALA A 80 -9.56 -4.24 11.81
N GLN A 81 -9.05 -3.11 12.30
CA GLN A 81 -8.50 -2.98 13.66
C GLN A 81 -9.57 -3.05 14.76
N ASP A 82 -10.76 -2.50 14.52
CA ASP A 82 -11.85 -2.50 15.50
C ASP A 82 -12.53 -3.87 15.61
N ARG A 83 -12.73 -4.58 14.49
CA ARG A 83 -13.40 -5.89 14.47
C ARG A 83 -12.52 -7.02 14.97
N ARG A 84 -11.22 -6.99 14.66
CA ARG A 84 -10.23 -8.01 15.04
C ARG A 84 -8.90 -7.36 15.41
N PRO A 85 -8.83 -6.70 16.59
CA PRO A 85 -7.61 -6.01 17.02
C PRO A 85 -6.39 -6.93 17.12
N GLU A 86 -6.59 -8.24 17.26
CA GLU A 86 -5.55 -9.26 17.32
C GLU A 86 -5.02 -9.71 15.96
N VAL A 87 -5.61 -9.27 14.85
CA VAL A 87 -5.23 -9.71 13.50
C VAL A 87 -4.61 -8.56 12.71
N SER A 88 -3.40 -8.79 12.22
CA SER A 88 -2.71 -7.86 11.30
C SER A 88 -3.42 -7.81 9.94
N PHE A 89 -3.52 -6.61 9.36
CA PHE A 89 -4.09 -6.39 8.03
C PHE A 89 -3.06 -5.73 7.11
N LEU A 90 -2.72 -6.39 5.99
CA LEU A 90 -1.75 -5.94 4.99
C LEU A 90 -2.52 -5.52 3.73
N LEU A 91 -2.38 -4.25 3.43
CA LEU A 91 -2.88 -3.63 2.21
C LEU A 91 -1.69 -3.35 1.28
N HIS A 92 -1.85 -3.63 0.00
CA HIS A 92 -0.91 -3.25 -1.04
C HIS A 92 -1.52 -2.16 -1.92
N LEU A 93 -0.83 -1.02 -2.06
CA LEU A 93 -1.13 0.00 -3.06
C LEU A 93 -0.30 -0.32 -4.30
N ASP A 94 -0.96 -0.85 -5.32
CA ASP A 94 -0.36 -1.35 -6.55
C ASP A 94 -0.40 -0.28 -7.63
N GLY A 95 0.75 0.10 -8.17
CA GLY A 95 0.79 0.95 -9.34
C GLY A 95 2.19 1.22 -9.84
N PRO A 96 2.33 1.60 -11.13
CA PRO A 96 3.62 1.86 -11.74
C PRO A 96 4.31 3.07 -11.12
N TRP A 97 5.56 3.30 -11.51
CA TRP A 97 6.26 4.52 -11.17
C TRP A 97 5.51 5.74 -11.74
N GLY A 98 5.36 6.80 -10.94
CA GLY A 98 4.67 8.03 -11.33
C GLY A 98 3.16 8.03 -11.04
N ALA A 99 2.57 6.90 -10.62
CA ALA A 99 1.13 6.82 -10.32
C ALA A 99 0.68 7.66 -9.11
N GLY A 100 1.62 8.21 -8.31
CA GLY A 100 1.34 9.03 -7.13
C GLY A 100 1.04 8.21 -5.87
N LYS A 101 1.69 7.07 -5.69
CA LYS A 101 1.54 6.17 -4.52
C LYS A 101 1.85 6.89 -3.21
N THR A 102 2.99 7.58 -3.12
CA THR A 102 3.37 8.38 -1.94
C THR A 102 2.38 9.52 -1.66
N SER A 103 1.84 10.17 -2.70
CA SER A 103 0.79 11.19 -2.52
C SER A 103 -0.45 10.57 -1.89
N LEU A 104 -0.92 9.41 -2.37
CA LEU A 104 -2.06 8.71 -1.77
C LEU A 104 -1.77 8.24 -0.33
N LEU A 105 -0.55 7.77 -0.04
CA LEU A 105 -0.15 7.46 1.34
C LEU A 105 -0.28 8.68 2.27
N ASN A 106 0.12 9.87 1.82
CA ASN A 106 -0.02 11.09 2.63
C ASN A 106 -1.49 11.43 2.90
N LEU A 107 -2.38 11.22 1.92
CA LEU A 107 -3.83 11.42 2.10
C LEU A 107 -4.40 10.40 3.12
N ILE A 108 -4.01 9.12 3.03
CA ILE A 108 -4.42 8.11 4.00
C ILE A 108 -3.84 8.43 5.40
N GLU A 109 -2.61 8.94 5.48
CA GLU A 109 -2.01 9.38 6.75
C GLU A 109 -2.83 10.49 7.39
N HIS A 110 -3.27 11.47 6.60
CA HIS A 110 -4.13 12.56 7.05
C HIS A 110 -5.44 12.03 7.64
N GLU A 111 -6.12 11.12 6.93
CA GLU A 111 -7.38 10.49 7.37
C GLU A 111 -7.23 9.61 8.63
N LEU A 112 -6.01 9.12 8.91
CA LEU A 112 -5.72 8.27 10.07
C LEU A 112 -5.13 9.02 11.26
N ALA A 113 -4.68 10.27 11.10
CA ALA A 113 -3.94 11.03 12.12
C ALA A 113 -4.67 11.11 13.48
N ALA A 114 -6.01 11.21 13.45
CA ALA A 114 -6.84 11.24 14.65
C ALA A 114 -6.97 9.86 15.32
N SER A 115 -7.10 8.79 14.55
CA SER A 115 -7.45 7.45 15.06
C SER A 115 -6.27 6.51 15.27
N ALA A 116 -5.16 6.67 14.55
CA ALA A 116 -4.04 5.74 14.56
C ALA A 116 -2.68 6.47 14.74
N LEU A 117 -1.66 5.70 15.10
CA LEU A 117 -0.25 6.09 14.98
C LEU A 117 0.24 5.55 13.63
N VAL A 118 0.40 6.45 12.66
CA VAL A 118 1.00 6.12 11.36
C VAL A 118 2.51 6.14 11.49
N VAL A 119 3.16 5.09 11.02
CA VAL A 119 4.62 4.93 11.03
C VAL A 119 5.10 4.76 9.60
N THR A 120 5.80 5.77 9.08
CA THR A 120 6.30 5.77 7.70
C THR A 120 7.71 5.18 7.60
N PHE A 121 7.87 4.12 6.81
CA PHE A 121 9.13 3.45 6.55
C PHE A 121 9.47 3.54 5.06
N ASN A 122 10.51 4.30 4.73
CA ASN A 122 11.02 4.39 3.37
C ASN A 122 12.06 3.28 3.16
N ALA A 123 11.70 2.24 2.39
CA ALA A 123 12.50 1.04 2.24
C ALA A 123 13.85 1.33 1.58
N TRP A 124 13.88 2.23 0.60
CA TRP A 124 15.08 2.62 -0.13
C TRP A 124 16.14 3.29 0.76
N ARG A 125 15.72 4.17 1.69
CA ARG A 125 16.62 4.80 2.67
C ARG A 125 17.32 3.78 3.57
N TYR A 126 16.67 2.65 3.84
CA TYR A 126 17.20 1.59 4.70
C TYR A 126 17.77 0.39 3.93
N ALA A 127 17.83 0.44 2.59
CA ALA A 127 18.27 -0.69 1.74
C ALA A 127 19.65 -1.26 2.10
N ARG A 128 20.55 -0.43 2.66
CA ARG A 128 21.90 -0.85 3.08
C ARG A 128 22.00 -1.31 4.54
N VAL A 129 20.90 -1.27 5.27
CA VAL A 129 20.85 -1.64 6.69
C VAL A 129 20.40 -3.09 6.79
N GLU A 130 21.32 -3.96 7.19
CA GLU A 130 21.00 -5.37 7.48
C GLU A 130 21.13 -5.64 8.99
N PRO A 131 20.22 -6.44 9.57
CA PRO A 131 19.11 -7.12 8.89
C PRO A 131 17.89 -6.20 8.67
N PRO A 132 17.06 -6.43 7.63
CA PRO A 132 15.97 -5.51 7.28
C PRO A 132 14.88 -5.36 8.35
N TRP A 133 14.60 -6.44 9.11
CA TRP A 133 13.68 -6.39 10.25
C TRP A 133 14.12 -5.39 11.33
N TRP A 134 15.44 -5.19 11.50
CA TRP A 134 15.98 -4.25 12.49
C TRP A 134 15.66 -2.81 12.12
N ALA A 135 15.74 -2.49 10.82
CA ALA A 135 15.39 -1.18 10.31
C ALA A 135 13.91 -0.86 10.55
N LEU A 136 13.02 -1.83 10.29
CA LEU A 136 11.58 -1.71 10.53
C LEU A 136 11.27 -1.45 12.01
N ILE A 137 11.81 -2.27 12.92
CA ILE A 137 11.59 -2.12 14.37
C ILE A 137 12.17 -0.79 14.87
N THR A 138 13.36 -0.41 14.42
CA THR A 138 13.99 0.84 14.85
C THR A 138 13.19 2.05 14.38
N CYS A 139 12.66 2.01 13.15
CA CYS A 139 11.77 3.05 12.64
C CYS A 139 10.50 3.18 13.49
N LEU A 140 9.83 2.05 13.77
CA LEU A 140 8.65 2.02 14.65
C LEU A 140 8.98 2.58 16.04
N ARG A 141 10.07 2.11 16.66
CA ARG A 141 10.51 2.58 17.98
C ARG A 141 10.74 4.09 17.99
N ASP A 142 11.46 4.61 17.01
CA ASP A 142 11.84 6.02 16.97
C ASP A 142 10.61 6.92 16.74
N GLN A 143 9.67 6.52 15.89
CA GLN A 143 8.41 7.26 15.67
C GLN A 143 7.48 7.18 16.88
N LEU A 144 7.39 6.01 17.52
CA LEU A 144 6.64 5.82 18.76
C LEU A 144 7.18 6.73 19.88
N ILE A 145 8.49 6.80 20.07
CA ILE A 145 9.11 7.68 21.08
C ILE A 145 8.90 9.16 20.73
N ARG A 146 8.96 9.53 19.45
CA ARG A 146 8.71 10.92 19.01
C ARG A 146 7.28 11.36 19.29
N ALA A 147 6.30 10.47 19.14
CA ALA A 147 4.89 10.72 19.46
C ALA A 147 4.62 10.94 20.96
N GLN A 148 5.56 10.55 21.83
CA GLN A 148 5.42 10.73 23.28
C GLN A 148 5.87 12.14 23.73
N PRO A 149 5.27 12.69 24.81
CA PRO A 149 5.72 13.93 25.42
C PRO A 149 7.21 13.89 25.77
N ARG A 150 7.93 15.01 25.58
CA ARG A 150 9.40 15.07 25.79
C ARG A 150 9.86 14.53 27.14
N ARG A 151 9.08 14.75 28.20
CA ARG A 151 9.36 14.29 29.57
C ARG A 151 9.35 12.75 29.70
N ASN A 152 8.56 12.08 28.88
CA ASN A 152 8.39 10.63 28.94
C ASN A 152 9.38 9.87 28.05
N ARG A 153 10.11 10.56 27.15
CA ARG A 153 11.04 9.92 26.21
C ARG A 153 12.19 9.19 26.92
N LEU A 154 12.76 9.80 27.96
CA LEU A 154 13.82 9.17 28.75
C LEU A 154 13.31 7.93 29.50
N TRP A 155 12.13 8.05 30.12
CA TRP A 155 11.48 6.93 30.82
C TRP A 155 11.13 5.78 29.87
N TRP A 156 10.79 6.10 28.63
CA TRP A 156 10.56 5.10 27.58
C TRP A 156 11.79 4.24 27.30
N HIS A 157 12.96 4.85 27.15
CA HIS A 157 14.22 4.11 26.96
C HIS A 157 14.54 3.20 28.15
N VAL A 158 14.29 3.67 29.38
CA VAL A 158 14.48 2.86 30.59
C VAL A 158 13.50 1.68 30.60
N LYS A 159 12.21 1.93 30.34
CA LYS A 159 11.16 0.90 30.32
C LYS A 159 11.41 -0.16 29.25
N GLU A 160 11.83 0.25 28.07
CA GLU A 160 12.18 -0.64 26.96
C GLU A 160 13.40 -1.50 27.30
N THR A 161 14.47 -0.87 27.78
CA THR A 161 15.69 -1.58 28.19
C THR A 161 15.36 -2.60 29.29
N TRP A 162 14.54 -2.21 30.27
CA TRP A 162 14.08 -3.10 31.33
C TRP A 162 13.25 -4.27 30.78
N ALA A 163 12.35 -4.02 29.82
CA ALA A 163 11.56 -5.08 29.18
C ALA A 163 12.44 -6.08 28.42
N ARG A 164 13.48 -5.60 27.71
CA ARG A 164 14.46 -6.44 27.02
C ARG A 164 15.31 -7.24 28.01
N VAL A 165 15.81 -6.60 29.07
CA VAL A 165 16.63 -7.26 30.11
C VAL A 165 15.81 -8.32 30.86
N ARG A 166 14.53 -8.07 31.14
CA ARG A 166 13.67 -9.07 31.78
C ARG A 166 13.46 -10.32 30.90
N ARG A 167 13.45 -10.19 29.57
CA ARG A 167 13.22 -11.31 28.63
C ARG A 167 14.50 -12.01 28.24
N SER A 168 15.42 -11.27 27.63
CA SER A 168 16.68 -11.80 27.05
C SER A 168 17.88 -11.54 27.97
N GLY A 169 17.72 -10.68 28.99
CA GLY A 169 18.84 -10.27 29.85
C GLY A 169 19.27 -11.29 30.88
N ALA A 170 18.56 -12.40 31.14
CA ALA A 170 19.02 -13.41 32.10
C ALA A 170 20.34 -14.07 31.64
N SER A 171 20.45 -14.40 30.34
CA SER A 171 21.68 -14.94 29.76
C SER A 171 22.80 -13.89 29.71
N TYR A 172 22.47 -12.65 29.36
CA TYR A 172 23.46 -11.55 29.35
C TYR A 172 23.90 -11.13 30.75
N LEU A 173 23.00 -11.12 31.74
CA LEU A 173 23.31 -10.87 33.16
C LEU A 173 24.19 -11.98 33.70
N LEU A 174 23.90 -13.24 33.38
CA LEU A 174 24.76 -14.37 33.73
C LEU A 174 26.15 -14.23 33.11
N ALA A 175 26.25 -13.92 31.82
CA ALA A 175 27.53 -13.70 31.14
C ALA A 175 28.31 -12.52 31.72
N MET A 176 27.63 -11.43 32.06
CA MET A 176 28.23 -10.27 32.73
C MET A 176 28.67 -10.58 34.16
N LEU A 177 27.92 -11.41 34.90
CA LEU A 177 28.31 -11.89 36.23
C LEU A 177 29.56 -12.77 36.15
N VAL A 178 29.60 -13.71 35.21
CA VAL A 178 30.76 -14.56 34.96
C VAL A 178 31.98 -13.71 34.58
N LEU A 179 31.81 -12.73 33.70
CA LEU A 179 32.87 -11.80 33.33
C LEU A 179 33.33 -10.94 34.53
N ALA A 180 32.39 -10.46 35.36
CA ALA A 180 32.71 -9.69 36.57
C ALA A 180 33.55 -10.52 37.55
N VAL A 181 33.17 -11.79 37.77
CA VAL A 181 33.91 -12.73 38.61
C VAL A 181 35.30 -13.00 38.04
N LEU A 182 35.42 -13.20 36.72
CA LEU A 182 36.71 -13.40 36.06
C LEU A 182 37.61 -12.16 36.20
N VAL A 183 37.08 -10.96 35.98
CA VAL A 183 37.83 -9.71 36.13
C VAL A 183 38.25 -9.50 37.59
N ALA A 184 37.35 -9.73 38.55
CA ALA A 184 37.67 -9.64 39.97
C ALA A 184 38.74 -10.64 40.39
N ALA A 185 38.70 -11.88 39.87
CA ALA A 185 39.71 -12.90 40.11
C ALA A 185 41.07 -12.49 39.54
N VAL A 186 41.12 -11.98 38.30
CA VAL A 186 42.34 -11.44 37.68
C VAL A 186 42.91 -10.29 38.49
N LEU A 187 42.07 -9.35 38.94
CA LEU A 187 42.51 -8.22 39.76
C LEU A 187 43.04 -8.66 41.13
N MET A 188 42.42 -9.67 41.77
CA MET A 188 42.96 -10.26 43.00
C MET A 188 44.35 -10.88 42.80
N ILE A 189 44.61 -11.47 41.63
CA ILE A 189 45.91 -12.06 41.30
C ILE A 189 46.99 -10.97 41.08
N PHE A 190 46.65 -9.89 40.36
CA PHE A 190 47.65 -8.87 39.98
C PHE A 190 47.76 -7.69 40.97
N GLN A 191 46.75 -7.44 41.80
CA GLN A 191 46.69 -6.34 42.77
C GLN A 191 45.94 -6.81 44.04
N PRO A 192 46.59 -7.52 44.97
CA PRO A 192 45.93 -7.97 46.19
C PRO A 192 45.50 -6.76 47.03
N ILE A 193 44.20 -6.48 47.05
CA ILE A 193 43.62 -5.43 47.89
C ILE A 193 43.60 -5.96 49.33
N PRO A 194 44.31 -5.34 50.29
CA PRO A 194 44.21 -5.74 51.68
C PRO A 194 42.78 -5.48 52.18
N LEU A 195 42.11 -6.53 52.65
CA LEU A 195 40.72 -6.51 53.15
C LEU A 195 40.52 -5.59 54.38
N ALA A 196 41.60 -5.08 54.97
CA ALA A 196 41.59 -4.14 56.10
C ALA A 196 42.58 -2.99 55.83
N PRO A 197 42.12 -1.76 55.52
CA PRO A 197 43.00 -0.62 55.29
C PRO A 197 43.63 -0.18 56.62
N LYS A 198 44.97 -0.11 56.66
CA LYS A 198 45.72 0.30 57.86
C LYS A 198 45.93 1.81 57.94
N ASP A 199 45.91 2.52 56.82
CA ASP A 199 46.10 3.98 56.71
C ASP A 199 45.24 4.62 55.61
N PHE A 200 45.06 5.95 55.65
CA PHE A 200 44.27 6.73 54.68
C PHE A 200 44.78 6.60 53.22
N GLY A 201 46.09 6.36 53.04
CA GLY A 201 46.69 6.10 51.74
C GLY A 201 46.26 4.76 51.11
N ASP A 202 46.05 3.73 51.93
CA ASP A 202 45.55 2.42 51.47
C ASP A 202 44.04 2.48 51.19
N PHE A 203 43.29 3.27 51.96
CA PHE A 203 41.88 3.57 51.68
C PHE A 203 41.71 4.32 50.35
N ALA A 204 42.55 5.34 50.10
CA ALA A 204 42.54 6.06 48.83
C ALA A 204 42.88 5.14 47.65
N LYS A 205 43.92 4.30 47.76
CA LYS A 205 44.27 3.31 46.70
C LYS A 205 43.15 2.30 46.45
N ALA A 206 42.46 1.83 47.50
CA ALA A 206 41.32 0.93 47.36
C ALA A 206 40.13 1.62 46.64
N ILE A 207 39.86 2.90 46.93
CA ILE A 207 38.81 3.67 46.25
C ILE A 207 39.18 3.95 44.79
N THR A 208 40.40 4.42 44.50
CA THR A 208 40.82 4.73 43.13
C THR A 208 40.92 3.47 42.27
N GLY A 209 41.43 2.36 42.85
CA GLY A 209 41.42 1.05 42.21
C GLY A 209 40.01 0.52 41.96
N GLY A 210 39.13 0.61 42.96
CA GLY A 210 37.72 0.23 42.83
C GLY A 210 36.96 1.05 41.79
N LEU A 211 37.19 2.37 41.73
CA LEU A 211 36.61 3.26 40.72
C LEU A 211 37.11 2.94 39.31
N GLY A 212 38.39 2.63 39.13
CA GLY A 212 38.95 2.22 37.84
C GLY A 212 38.32 0.92 37.33
N VAL A 213 38.12 -0.05 38.21
CA VAL A 213 37.47 -1.33 37.90
C VAL A 213 35.99 -1.14 37.57
N LEU A 214 35.27 -0.31 38.34
CA LEU A 214 33.89 0.06 38.05
C LEU A 214 33.77 0.78 36.70
N ALA A 215 34.68 1.70 36.38
CA ALA A 215 34.69 2.40 35.10
C ALA A 215 34.99 1.46 33.92
N ALA A 216 35.95 0.55 34.09
CA ALA A 216 36.26 -0.48 33.09
C ALA A 216 35.08 -1.44 32.90
N PHE A 217 34.46 -1.90 33.99
CA PHE A 217 33.28 -2.77 33.96
C PHE A 217 32.06 -2.09 33.34
N TRP A 218 31.84 -0.82 33.66
CA TRP A 218 30.80 0.00 33.04
C TRP A 218 31.05 0.22 31.54
N SER A 219 32.30 0.43 31.14
CA SER A 219 32.69 0.62 29.74
C SER A 219 32.51 -0.66 28.92
N VAL A 220 32.99 -1.79 29.45
CA VAL A 220 32.81 -3.12 28.84
C VAL A 220 31.34 -3.50 28.81
N GLY A 221 30.61 -3.27 29.91
CA GLY A 221 29.17 -3.50 30.00
C GLY A 221 28.36 -2.65 29.01
N LYS A 222 28.75 -1.40 28.76
CA LYS A 222 28.08 -0.54 27.76
C LYS A 222 28.34 -0.99 26.33
N ILE A 223 29.56 -1.46 26.03
CA ILE A 223 29.92 -2.01 24.71
C ILE A 223 29.20 -3.35 24.49
N ALA A 224 29.24 -4.24 25.48
CA ALA A 224 28.54 -5.52 25.47
C ALA A 224 27.03 -5.32 25.34
N ALA A 225 26.42 -4.42 26.11
CA ALA A 225 24.99 -4.12 26.01
C ALA A 225 24.61 -3.55 24.63
N ARG A 226 25.46 -2.73 24.00
CA ARG A 226 25.21 -2.24 22.63
C ARG A 226 25.21 -3.35 21.58
N LEU A 227 26.14 -4.30 21.72
CA LEU A 227 26.29 -5.43 20.80
C LEU A 227 25.23 -6.52 21.05
N LEU A 228 24.94 -6.83 22.31
CA LEU A 228 24.07 -7.94 22.72
C LEU A 228 22.58 -7.55 22.74
N LEU A 229 22.23 -6.29 23.06
CA LEU A 229 20.84 -5.81 23.01
C LEU A 229 20.42 -5.29 21.64
N TRP A 230 21.16 -5.64 20.57
CA TRP A 230 20.84 -5.32 19.17
C TRP A 230 20.43 -3.85 18.96
N ASN A 231 21.06 -2.94 19.72
CA ASN A 231 20.83 -1.50 19.64
C ASN A 231 21.55 -0.87 18.43
N SER A 232 22.34 -1.67 17.70
CA SER A 232 22.99 -1.32 16.44
C SER A 232 22.75 -2.40 15.40
N ALA A 233 22.84 -2.04 14.12
CA ALA A 233 22.75 -2.99 13.00
C ALA A 233 23.77 -4.13 13.13
N SER A 234 25.02 -3.83 13.52
CA SER A 234 26.05 -4.86 13.74
C SER A 234 25.70 -5.84 14.86
N GLY A 235 25.06 -5.38 15.94
CA GLY A 235 24.58 -6.24 17.02
C GLY A 235 23.40 -7.12 16.59
N ALA A 236 22.50 -6.58 15.77
CA ALA A 236 21.38 -7.33 15.20
C ALA A 236 21.85 -8.46 14.26
N ARG A 237 22.86 -8.21 13.42
CA ARG A 237 23.49 -9.26 12.59
C ARG A 237 24.11 -10.36 13.44
N LEU A 238 24.79 -9.99 14.53
CA LEU A 238 25.40 -10.96 15.44
C LEU A 238 24.34 -11.82 16.14
N LEU A 239 23.22 -11.23 16.54
CA LEU A 239 22.08 -11.94 17.13
C LEU A 239 21.51 -12.99 16.15
N GLU A 240 21.29 -12.58 14.90
CA GLU A 240 20.79 -13.45 13.83
C GLU A 240 21.71 -14.65 13.57
N GLN A 241 23.02 -14.45 13.66
CA GLN A 241 24.02 -15.52 13.46
C GLN A 241 24.22 -16.44 14.68
N SER A 242 23.91 -15.97 15.89
CA SER A 242 24.25 -16.67 17.14
C SER A 242 23.07 -17.34 17.86
N HIS A 243 21.82 -16.91 17.59
CA HIS A 243 20.64 -17.47 18.22
C HIS A 243 19.98 -18.53 17.32
N THR A 244 19.49 -19.61 17.92
CA THR A 244 18.73 -20.66 17.21
C THR A 244 17.33 -20.22 16.77
N ASN A 245 16.77 -19.15 17.35
CA ASN A 245 15.50 -18.55 16.92
C ASN A 245 15.46 -17.04 17.21
N PRO A 246 16.19 -16.20 16.44
CA PRO A 246 16.24 -14.76 16.64
C PRO A 246 14.88 -14.08 16.39
N MET A 247 14.07 -14.65 15.48
CA MET A 247 12.84 -14.02 15.02
C MET A 247 11.77 -13.95 16.12
N ARG A 248 11.75 -14.91 17.05
CA ARG A 248 10.83 -14.86 18.20
C ARG A 248 11.10 -13.65 19.11
N GLU A 249 12.36 -13.33 19.39
CA GLU A 249 12.70 -12.16 20.21
C GLU A 249 12.33 -10.85 19.51
N VAL A 250 12.51 -10.83 18.18
CA VAL A 250 12.14 -9.72 17.30
C VAL A 250 10.63 -9.50 17.30
N THR A 251 9.82 -10.56 17.12
CA THR A 251 8.36 -10.47 17.09
C THR A 251 7.78 -10.11 18.46
N GLU A 252 8.31 -10.66 19.56
CA GLU A 252 7.92 -10.28 20.93
C GLU A 252 8.27 -8.83 21.28
N HIS A 253 9.39 -8.33 20.76
CA HIS A 253 9.75 -6.93 20.96
C HIS A 253 8.86 -5.99 20.14
N PHE A 254 8.58 -6.34 18.88
CA PHE A 254 7.62 -5.61 18.06
C PHE A 254 6.23 -5.58 18.70
N ALA A 255 5.74 -6.74 19.16
CA ALA A 255 4.48 -6.87 19.89
C ALA A 255 4.43 -5.92 21.09
N TRP A 256 5.51 -5.87 21.86
CA TRP A 256 5.61 -4.98 23.01
C TRP A 256 5.56 -3.49 22.62
N LEU A 257 6.21 -3.10 21.53
CA LEU A 257 6.16 -1.72 21.03
C LEU A 257 4.72 -1.34 20.63
N VAL A 258 4.04 -2.21 19.86
CA VAL A 258 2.66 -2.00 19.43
C VAL A 258 1.71 -1.93 20.63
N ASP A 259 1.86 -2.81 21.62
CA ASP A 259 1.03 -2.82 22.84
C ASP A 259 1.17 -1.54 23.67
N HIS A 260 2.31 -0.86 23.56
CA HIS A 260 2.61 0.36 24.29
C HIS A 260 2.31 1.63 23.51
N ALA A 261 1.85 1.52 22.26
CA ALA A 261 1.29 2.64 21.53
C ALA A 261 -0.07 3.05 22.13
N SER A 262 -0.31 4.36 22.21
CA SER A 262 -1.58 4.90 22.71
C SER A 262 -2.73 4.70 21.73
N LYS A 263 -2.42 4.61 20.43
CA LYS A 263 -3.37 4.39 19.33
C LYS A 263 -2.99 3.11 18.57
N PRO A 264 -3.92 2.49 17.82
CA PRO A 264 -3.58 1.44 16.85
C PRO A 264 -2.44 1.87 15.93
N VAL A 265 -1.56 0.93 15.56
CA VAL A 265 -0.37 1.22 14.75
C VAL A 265 -0.62 0.81 13.30
N VAL A 266 -0.35 1.72 12.37
CA VAL A 266 -0.39 1.45 10.93
C VAL A 266 0.99 1.77 10.35
N LEU A 267 1.69 0.77 9.81
CA LEU A 267 3.01 0.93 9.20
C LEU A 267 2.87 1.13 7.69
N PHE A 268 3.35 2.24 7.19
CA PHE A 268 3.45 2.49 5.75
C PHE A 268 4.85 2.11 5.28
N ILE A 269 4.95 1.27 4.26
CA ILE A 269 6.20 0.84 3.64
C ILE A 269 6.19 1.35 2.21
N ASP A 270 7.11 2.25 1.88
CA ASP A 270 7.18 2.93 0.58
C ASP A 270 8.54 2.74 -0.09
N ASP A 271 8.64 3.05 -1.39
CA ASP A 271 9.84 2.98 -2.22
C ASP A 271 10.51 1.59 -2.29
N LEU A 272 9.74 0.49 -2.19
CA LEU A 272 10.27 -0.87 -2.42
C LEU A 272 10.66 -1.11 -3.88
N ASP A 273 9.99 -0.44 -4.82
CA ASP A 273 10.27 -0.46 -6.26
C ASP A 273 11.62 0.20 -6.63
N ARG A 274 12.36 0.75 -5.66
CA ARG A 274 13.72 1.29 -5.82
C ARG A 274 14.81 0.40 -5.22
N CYS A 275 14.44 -0.70 -4.59
CA CYS A 275 15.35 -1.62 -3.91
C CYS A 275 15.70 -2.82 -4.78
N ASP A 276 16.85 -3.46 -4.52
CA ASP A 276 17.22 -4.72 -5.17
C ASP A 276 16.28 -5.87 -4.75
N GLU A 277 16.22 -6.91 -5.59
CA GLU A 277 15.29 -8.02 -5.42
C GLU A 277 15.45 -8.75 -4.08
N LYS A 278 16.68 -8.89 -3.58
CA LYS A 278 16.96 -9.64 -2.35
C LYS A 278 16.48 -8.86 -1.14
N TYR A 279 16.73 -7.55 -1.11
CA TYR A 279 16.24 -6.68 -0.05
C TYR A 279 14.72 -6.59 -0.04
N VAL A 280 14.07 -6.50 -1.22
CA VAL A 280 12.60 -6.50 -1.32
C VAL A 280 12.02 -7.75 -0.69
N VAL A 281 12.48 -8.93 -1.08
CA VAL A 281 11.99 -10.20 -0.51
C VAL A 281 12.27 -10.27 1.00
N ALA A 282 13.48 -9.90 1.44
CA ALA A 282 13.83 -9.96 2.86
C ALA A 282 13.01 -9.00 3.74
N ILE A 283 12.66 -7.79 3.25
CA ILE A 283 11.74 -6.89 3.95
C ILE A 283 10.34 -7.48 4.03
N LEU A 284 9.81 -8.02 2.93
CA LEU A 284 8.45 -8.57 2.91
C LEU A 284 8.34 -9.85 3.76
N GLU A 285 9.38 -10.69 3.80
CA GLU A 285 9.48 -11.82 4.74
C GLU A 285 9.53 -11.34 6.19
N ALA A 286 10.29 -10.28 6.49
CA ALA A 286 10.30 -9.69 7.83
C ALA A 286 8.90 -9.20 8.22
N VAL A 287 8.20 -8.48 7.34
CA VAL A 287 6.82 -8.05 7.55
C VAL A 287 5.91 -9.26 7.79
N GLN A 288 6.01 -10.32 6.98
CA GLN A 288 5.20 -11.52 7.14
C GLN A 288 5.40 -12.20 8.51
N ASN A 289 6.65 -12.29 8.99
CA ASN A 289 6.96 -12.85 10.30
C ASN A 289 6.35 -11.99 11.43
N LEU A 290 6.46 -10.66 11.34
CA LEU A 290 5.84 -9.75 12.31
C LEU A 290 4.31 -9.89 12.31
N VAL A 291 3.70 -10.00 11.14
CA VAL A 291 2.25 -10.12 10.95
C VAL A 291 1.71 -11.40 11.58
N ARG A 292 2.44 -12.52 11.41
CA ARG A 292 2.04 -13.85 11.85
C ARG A 292 2.28 -14.06 13.35
N ASP A 293 3.45 -13.68 13.84
CA ASP A 293 3.96 -14.12 15.14
C ASP A 293 4.01 -13.01 16.19
N ALA A 294 3.83 -11.73 15.81
CA ALA A 294 3.79 -10.63 16.78
C ALA A 294 2.45 -10.36 17.48
N PRO A 295 1.27 -10.91 17.09
CA PRO A 295 0.07 -10.84 17.92
C PRO A 295 0.19 -11.70 19.20
N GLY A 296 1.07 -11.30 20.13
CA GLY A 296 1.42 -12.02 21.36
C GLY A 296 1.67 -11.07 22.54
N GLY A 297 0.99 -9.92 22.53
CA GLY A 297 1.13 -8.88 23.55
C GLY A 297 0.83 -9.33 24.98
N THR A 298 1.23 -8.51 25.94
CA THR A 298 1.01 -8.75 27.38
C THR A 298 -0.44 -8.54 27.83
N LYS A 299 -1.27 -7.98 26.95
CA LYS A 299 -2.68 -7.70 27.20
C LYS A 299 -3.54 -8.93 26.94
N GLN A 300 -4.68 -8.99 27.63
CA GLN A 300 -5.68 -10.05 27.46
C GLN A 300 -6.22 -10.12 26.02
N ILE A 301 -6.24 -8.98 25.31
CA ILE A 301 -6.48 -8.89 23.87
C ILE A 301 -5.28 -8.13 23.27
N PRO A 302 -4.34 -8.82 22.60
CA PRO A 302 -3.18 -8.17 22.00
C PRO A 302 -3.60 -7.32 20.80
N ARG A 303 -2.94 -6.18 20.61
CA ARG A 303 -3.13 -5.35 19.40
C ARG A 303 -2.08 -5.72 18.36
N ALA A 304 -2.55 -6.07 17.16
CA ALA A 304 -1.74 -6.24 15.97
C ALA A 304 -1.58 -4.90 15.23
N ALA A 305 -0.50 -4.78 14.47
CA ALA A 305 -0.29 -3.65 13.59
C ALA A 305 -0.87 -3.93 12.19
N SER A 306 -1.41 -2.90 11.56
CA SER A 306 -1.75 -2.95 10.13
C SER A 306 -0.57 -2.43 9.30
N PHE A 307 -0.48 -2.88 8.05
CA PHE A 307 0.60 -2.52 7.15
C PHE A 307 0.00 -2.07 5.81
N VAL A 308 0.53 -0.97 5.27
CA VAL A 308 0.22 -0.52 3.91
C VAL A 308 1.54 -0.50 3.16
N VAL A 309 1.66 -1.34 2.14
CA VAL A 309 2.84 -1.42 1.28
C VAL A 309 2.53 -0.73 -0.02
N ALA A 310 3.23 0.36 -0.33
CA ALA A 310 3.16 1.04 -1.61
C ALA A 310 4.34 0.61 -2.49
N ALA A 311 4.04 -0.12 -3.55
CA ALA A 311 5.04 -0.62 -4.47
C ALA A 311 4.38 -1.04 -5.80
N ASP A 312 5.15 -1.01 -6.88
CA ASP A 312 4.72 -1.65 -8.12
C ASP A 312 4.60 -3.17 -7.93
N GLY A 313 3.41 -3.71 -8.10
CA GLY A 313 3.13 -5.14 -7.97
C GLY A 313 3.93 -5.98 -8.97
N ALA A 314 4.16 -5.48 -10.18
CA ALA A 314 4.98 -6.18 -11.17
C ALA A 314 6.43 -6.31 -10.68
N TRP A 315 6.97 -5.24 -10.08
CA TRP A 315 8.30 -5.27 -9.45
C TRP A 315 8.37 -6.30 -8.32
N LEU A 316 7.37 -6.32 -7.43
CA LEU A 316 7.33 -7.28 -6.32
C LEU A 316 7.26 -8.73 -6.83
N ARG A 317 6.42 -9.02 -7.83
CA ARG A 317 6.30 -10.36 -8.44
C ARG A 317 7.64 -10.82 -9.01
N ARG A 318 8.29 -9.97 -9.79
CA ARG A 318 9.61 -10.26 -10.39
C ARG A 318 10.70 -10.48 -9.35
N ALA A 319 10.68 -9.73 -8.24
CA ALA A 319 11.64 -9.91 -7.14
C ALA A 319 11.51 -11.30 -6.50
N TYR A 320 10.28 -11.78 -6.27
CA TYR A 320 10.03 -13.14 -5.77
C TYR A 320 10.43 -14.22 -6.78
N GLU A 321 10.02 -14.07 -8.03
CA GLU A 321 10.33 -15.03 -9.10
C GLU A 321 11.84 -15.22 -9.29
N LYS A 322 12.61 -14.12 -9.25
CA LYS A 322 14.06 -14.14 -9.36
C LYS A 322 14.73 -14.75 -8.12
N THR A 323 14.21 -14.49 -6.93
CA THR A 323 14.78 -15.00 -5.68
C THR A 323 14.53 -16.51 -5.51
N TYR A 324 13.39 -17.00 -5.99
CA TYR A 324 12.98 -18.40 -5.90
C TYR A 324 12.93 -19.10 -7.28
N GLU A 325 13.82 -18.71 -8.20
CA GLU A 325 13.89 -19.25 -9.57
C GLU A 325 13.91 -20.79 -9.60
N ASN A 326 14.62 -21.41 -8.66
CA ASN A 326 14.73 -22.87 -8.55
C ASN A 326 13.41 -23.60 -8.25
N PHE A 327 12.35 -22.87 -7.86
CA PHE A 327 11.02 -23.42 -7.58
C PHE A 327 10.01 -23.15 -8.70
N GLN A 328 10.42 -22.42 -9.75
CA GLN A 328 9.57 -22.20 -10.93
C GLN A 328 9.23 -23.54 -11.60
N GLY A 329 7.97 -23.73 -12.00
CA GLY A 329 7.45 -24.99 -12.55
C GLY A 329 7.01 -26.05 -11.53
N ALA A 330 7.45 -25.98 -10.27
CA ALA A 330 7.03 -26.94 -9.23
C ALA A 330 5.74 -26.52 -8.50
N VAL A 331 5.45 -25.22 -8.47
CA VAL A 331 4.34 -24.61 -7.70
C VAL A 331 3.45 -23.73 -8.59
N ASP A 332 3.71 -23.67 -9.90
CA ASP A 332 2.91 -22.84 -10.80
C ASP A 332 1.51 -23.45 -10.97
N GLU A 333 0.49 -22.62 -10.72
CA GLU A 333 -0.90 -22.94 -11.06
C GLU A 333 -1.23 -22.32 -12.43
N PRO A 334 -2.06 -22.96 -13.27
CA PRO A 334 -2.45 -22.40 -14.58
C PRO A 334 -2.99 -20.97 -14.46
N GLY A 335 -2.27 -20.01 -15.04
CA GLY A 335 -2.62 -18.58 -15.01
C GLY A 335 -2.22 -17.81 -13.75
N ARG A 336 -1.58 -18.48 -12.77
CA ARG A 336 -1.05 -17.87 -11.53
C ARG A 336 0.42 -18.24 -11.35
N PRO A 337 1.33 -17.50 -12.01
CA PRO A 337 2.76 -17.64 -11.78
C PRO A 337 3.15 -17.51 -10.31
N LEU A 338 4.28 -18.10 -9.94
CA LEU A 338 4.82 -18.08 -8.58
C LEU A 338 4.77 -16.70 -7.89
N GLY A 339 5.11 -15.61 -8.61
CA GLY A 339 5.06 -14.25 -8.06
C GLY A 339 3.67 -13.85 -7.57
N HIS A 340 2.62 -14.16 -8.31
CA HIS A 340 1.23 -13.90 -7.89
C HIS A 340 0.85 -14.71 -6.65
N LEU A 341 1.26 -15.98 -6.57
CA LEU A 341 0.97 -16.82 -5.41
C LEU A 341 1.59 -16.26 -4.11
N PHE A 342 2.79 -15.69 -4.19
CA PHE A 342 3.43 -15.03 -3.05
C PHE A 342 2.70 -13.77 -2.63
N LEU A 343 2.41 -12.85 -3.56
CA LEU A 343 1.67 -11.63 -3.24
C LEU A 343 0.27 -11.95 -2.71
N ASP A 344 -0.37 -12.97 -3.28
CA ASP A 344 -1.66 -13.47 -2.84
C ASP A 344 -1.62 -14.01 -1.43
N LYS A 345 -0.50 -14.60 -1.01
CA LYS A 345 -0.29 -15.09 0.35
C LYS A 345 0.07 -13.98 1.33
N LEU A 346 0.74 -12.93 0.86
CA LEU A 346 1.22 -11.82 1.67
C LEU A 346 0.09 -10.81 1.97
N PHE A 347 -0.53 -10.25 0.93
CA PHE A 347 -1.51 -9.18 1.08
C PHE A 347 -2.91 -9.74 1.31
N GLN A 348 -3.73 -9.07 2.13
CA GLN A 348 -5.15 -9.38 2.24
C GLN A 348 -5.96 -8.64 1.17
N LEU A 349 -5.49 -7.45 0.77
CA LEU A 349 -6.11 -6.58 -0.21
C LEU A 349 -5.04 -5.87 -1.03
N SER A 350 -5.11 -5.97 -2.36
CA SER A 350 -4.32 -5.17 -3.29
C SER A 350 -5.22 -4.19 -4.01
N VAL A 351 -4.88 -2.90 -3.93
CA VAL A 351 -5.65 -1.78 -4.46
C VAL A 351 -4.85 -1.16 -5.60
N PRO A 352 -5.31 -1.28 -6.86
CA PRO A 352 -4.64 -0.61 -7.96
C PRO A 352 -4.80 0.92 -7.81
N MET A 353 -3.76 1.66 -8.19
CA MET A 353 -3.81 3.12 -8.25
C MET A 353 -4.86 3.55 -9.29
N PRO A 354 -5.71 4.55 -8.98
CA PRO A 354 -6.67 5.08 -9.93
C PRO A 354 -6.00 5.54 -11.22
N ALA A 355 -6.55 5.12 -12.35
CA ALA A 355 -6.13 5.64 -13.64
C ALA A 355 -6.58 7.10 -13.78
N MET A 356 -5.77 7.92 -14.46
CA MET A 356 -6.19 9.27 -14.79
C MET A 356 -7.00 9.24 -16.08
N GLY A 357 -8.33 9.30 -15.97
CA GLY A 357 -9.22 9.46 -17.12
C GLY A 357 -8.90 10.73 -17.91
N GLU A 358 -9.33 10.79 -19.17
CA GLU A 358 -8.98 11.90 -20.06
C GLU A 358 -9.41 13.27 -19.51
N GLU A 359 -10.62 13.36 -18.94
CA GLU A 359 -11.12 14.60 -18.34
C GLU A 359 -10.31 15.03 -17.12
N ALA A 360 -9.98 14.09 -16.23
CA ALA A 360 -9.15 14.35 -15.06
C ALA A 360 -7.73 14.79 -15.48
N ARG A 361 -7.15 14.14 -16.49
CA ARG A 361 -5.85 14.49 -17.08
C ARG A 361 -5.86 15.92 -17.65
N SER A 362 -6.87 16.28 -18.43
CA SER A 362 -7.02 17.63 -18.98
C SER A 362 -7.21 18.68 -17.88
N CYS A 363 -8.11 18.44 -16.92
CA CYS A 363 -8.37 19.34 -15.80
C CYS A 363 -7.11 19.55 -14.94
N TYR A 364 -6.38 18.47 -14.65
CA TYR A 364 -5.14 18.53 -13.91
C TYR A 364 -4.09 19.35 -14.67
N PHE A 365 -3.93 19.11 -15.98
CA PHE A 365 -2.98 19.86 -16.80
C PHE A 365 -3.34 21.35 -16.92
N ASP A 366 -4.61 21.68 -17.13
CA ASP A 366 -5.10 23.06 -17.15
C ASP A 366 -4.80 23.78 -15.82
N THR A 367 -4.97 23.07 -14.70
CA THR A 367 -4.63 23.57 -13.36
C THR A 367 -3.13 23.84 -13.23
N LEU A 368 -2.26 22.97 -13.77
CA LEU A 368 -0.81 23.20 -13.78
C LEU A 368 -0.41 24.41 -14.64
N LEU A 369 -1.12 24.64 -15.74
CA LEU A 369 -0.89 25.77 -16.63
C LEU A 369 -1.48 27.09 -16.11
N GLY A 370 -2.21 27.08 -14.99
CA GLY A 370 -2.94 28.26 -14.50
C GLY A 370 -4.02 28.73 -15.48
N VAL A 371 -4.49 27.82 -16.34
CA VAL A 371 -5.70 28.01 -17.15
C VAL A 371 -6.84 27.83 -16.17
N ALA A 372 -7.39 28.96 -15.71
CA ALA A 372 -8.53 28.92 -14.81
C ALA A 372 -9.62 28.10 -15.53
N PRO A 373 -10.09 26.98 -14.97
CA PRO A 373 -11.39 26.49 -15.38
C PRO A 373 -12.36 27.66 -15.19
N ASP A 374 -13.34 27.79 -16.09
CA ASP A 374 -14.49 28.67 -15.89
C ASP A 374 -15.17 28.22 -14.59
N SER A 375 -14.63 28.69 -13.48
CA SER A 375 -15.06 28.42 -12.13
C SER A 375 -16.14 29.43 -11.84
N GLY A 376 -17.19 29.37 -12.65
CA GLY A 376 -18.51 29.58 -12.10
C GLY A 376 -18.62 28.57 -10.96
N ARG A 377 -18.49 29.05 -9.72
CA ARG A 377 -19.21 28.44 -8.60
C ARG A 377 -20.67 28.50 -9.00
N GLN A 378 -21.12 27.54 -9.80
CA GLN A 378 -22.53 27.30 -9.98
C GLN A 378 -22.99 26.80 -8.62
N GLU A 379 -23.84 27.58 -7.97
CA GLU A 379 -24.64 27.10 -6.85
C GLU A 379 -25.22 25.72 -7.22
N PRO A 380 -25.39 24.79 -6.25
CA PRO A 380 -25.93 23.49 -6.56
C PRO A 380 -27.23 23.69 -7.33
N THR A 381 -27.21 23.33 -8.61
CA THR A 381 -28.40 23.39 -9.46
C THR A 381 -29.46 22.50 -8.84
N ASP A 382 -30.74 22.78 -9.09
CA ASP A 382 -31.84 21.91 -8.62
C ASP A 382 -31.60 20.43 -8.99
N GLU A 383 -30.90 20.19 -10.12
CA GLU A 383 -30.42 18.87 -10.57
C GLU A 383 -29.48 18.16 -9.57
N VAL A 384 -28.57 18.88 -8.90
CA VAL A 384 -27.67 18.29 -7.89
C VAL A 384 -28.48 17.85 -6.67
N HIS A 385 -29.38 18.69 -6.17
CA HIS A 385 -30.24 18.34 -5.04
C HIS A 385 -31.17 17.16 -5.38
N GLU A 386 -31.69 17.09 -6.60
CA GLU A 386 -32.51 15.96 -7.06
C GLU A 386 -31.68 14.67 -7.16
N ALA A 387 -30.46 14.73 -7.70
CA ALA A 387 -29.55 13.58 -7.74
C ALA A 387 -29.19 13.09 -6.33
N GLN A 388 -28.91 14.00 -5.38
CA GLN A 388 -28.66 13.66 -3.98
C GLN A 388 -29.89 13.03 -3.31
N ALA A 389 -31.09 13.57 -3.53
CA ALA A 389 -32.32 13.02 -2.99
C ALA A 389 -32.57 11.59 -3.51
N ARG A 390 -32.35 11.35 -4.81
CA ARG A 390 -32.43 10.01 -5.40
C ARG A 390 -31.38 9.08 -4.80
N MET A 391 -30.14 9.53 -4.64
CA MET A 391 -29.04 8.77 -4.03
C MET A 391 -29.37 8.29 -2.61
N VAL A 392 -29.96 9.17 -1.80
CA VAL A 392 -30.39 8.83 -0.43
C VAL A 392 -31.45 7.73 -0.44
N SER A 393 -32.38 7.78 -1.41
CA SER A 393 -33.47 6.81 -1.54
C SER A 393 -33.04 5.45 -2.13
N SER A 394 -31.91 5.39 -2.84
CA SER A 394 -31.39 4.16 -3.44
C SER A 394 -31.17 3.06 -2.39
N ARG A 395 -31.45 1.80 -2.74
CA ARG A 395 -31.28 0.64 -1.85
C ARG A 395 -30.34 -0.41 -2.41
N THR A 396 -30.06 -0.35 -3.70
CA THR A 396 -29.18 -1.27 -4.40
C THR A 396 -28.02 -0.54 -5.04
N GLU A 397 -26.94 -1.26 -5.35
CA GLU A 397 -25.81 -0.69 -6.09
C GLU A 397 -26.24 -0.22 -7.49
N GLY A 398 -27.09 -1.01 -8.18
CA GLY A 398 -27.62 -0.64 -9.49
C GLY A 398 -28.35 0.71 -9.48
N GLU A 399 -29.22 0.94 -8.49
CA GLU A 399 -29.93 2.24 -8.35
C GLU A 399 -28.97 3.42 -8.08
N VAL A 400 -27.86 3.19 -7.40
CA VAL A 400 -26.83 4.23 -7.20
C VAL A 400 -26.12 4.54 -8.52
N LEU A 401 -25.77 3.50 -9.28
CA LEU A 401 -25.14 3.65 -10.59
C LEU A 401 -26.07 4.33 -11.60
N ASP A 402 -27.35 3.99 -11.62
CA ASP A 402 -28.36 4.61 -12.48
C ASP A 402 -28.46 6.13 -12.24
N VAL A 403 -28.35 6.58 -10.99
CA VAL A 403 -28.33 8.01 -10.67
C VAL A 403 -27.10 8.69 -11.26
N LEU A 404 -25.93 8.04 -11.20
CA LEU A 404 -24.68 8.57 -11.77
C LEU A 404 -24.70 8.57 -13.30
N ASP A 405 -25.26 7.53 -13.92
CA ASP A 405 -25.36 7.39 -15.38
C ASP A 405 -26.23 8.46 -16.00
N ASN A 406 -27.37 8.76 -15.37
CA ASN A 406 -28.31 9.78 -15.83
C ASN A 406 -27.89 11.21 -15.45
N ALA A 407 -26.84 11.38 -14.64
CA ALA A 407 -26.34 12.69 -14.25
C ALA A 407 -25.38 13.26 -15.29
N SER A 408 -25.49 14.57 -15.56
CA SER A 408 -24.52 15.30 -16.37
C SER A 408 -23.12 15.28 -15.70
N PRO A 409 -22.00 15.39 -16.46
CA PRO A 409 -20.65 15.38 -15.89
C PRO A 409 -20.40 16.33 -14.69
N PRO A 410 -20.92 17.58 -14.64
CA PRO A 410 -20.77 18.43 -13.45
C PRO A 410 -21.58 17.92 -12.25
N VAL A 411 -22.81 17.44 -12.46
CA VAL A 411 -23.66 16.90 -11.40
C VAL A 411 -23.08 15.61 -10.85
N ARG A 412 -22.61 14.71 -11.73
CA ARG A 412 -21.94 13.45 -11.36
C ARG A 412 -20.77 13.72 -10.41
N ARG A 413 -19.88 14.65 -10.76
CA ARG A 413 -18.74 15.05 -9.90
C ARG A 413 -19.18 15.57 -8.53
N ALA A 414 -20.29 16.33 -8.48
CA ALA A 414 -20.80 16.85 -7.21
C ALA A 414 -21.36 15.76 -6.27
N VAL A 415 -21.87 14.64 -6.82
CA VAL A 415 -22.53 13.57 -6.04
C VAL A 415 -21.74 12.26 -5.94
N ILE A 416 -20.53 12.18 -6.51
CA ILE A 416 -19.67 10.98 -6.42
C ILE A 416 -19.36 10.61 -4.96
N ALA A 417 -19.09 11.59 -4.11
CA ALA A 417 -18.84 11.36 -2.69
C ALA A 417 -20.07 10.74 -2.00
N ASP A 418 -21.26 11.26 -2.30
CA ASP A 418 -22.53 10.74 -1.78
C ASP A 418 -22.77 9.30 -2.26
N ALA A 419 -22.46 9.00 -3.52
CA ALA A 419 -22.58 7.66 -4.09
C ALA A 419 -21.68 6.64 -3.37
N ILE A 420 -20.40 6.97 -3.15
CA ILE A 420 -19.44 6.09 -2.46
C ILE A 420 -19.85 5.88 -0.99
N ALA A 421 -20.25 6.97 -0.31
CA ALA A 421 -20.75 6.89 1.05
C ALA A 421 -22.00 6.00 1.15
N LYS A 422 -22.93 6.13 0.19
CA LYS A 422 -24.16 5.33 0.10
C LYS A 422 -23.87 3.85 -0.16
N MET A 423 -22.98 3.51 -1.11
CA MET A 423 -22.56 2.13 -1.37
C MET A 423 -21.90 1.48 -0.14
N SER A 424 -21.27 2.28 0.71
CA SER A 424 -20.64 1.81 1.96
C SER A 424 -21.61 1.69 3.14
N THR A 425 -22.92 1.93 2.95
CA THR A 425 -23.92 1.75 4.00
C THR A 425 -24.23 0.27 4.21
N PRO A 426 -24.59 -0.16 5.44
CA PRO A 426 -24.90 -1.57 5.71
C PRO A 426 -26.03 -2.14 4.85
N GLU A 427 -27.03 -1.32 4.50
CA GLU A 427 -28.18 -1.73 3.68
C GLU A 427 -27.76 -2.05 2.24
N VAL A 428 -27.09 -1.11 1.56
CA VAL A 428 -26.60 -1.32 0.18
C VAL A 428 -25.52 -2.41 0.15
N SER A 429 -24.59 -2.40 1.10
CA SER A 429 -23.54 -3.44 1.19
C SER A 429 -24.13 -4.84 1.33
N ALA A 430 -25.19 -5.02 2.12
CA ALA A 430 -25.85 -6.33 2.25
C ALA A 430 -26.58 -6.73 0.97
N ALA A 431 -27.24 -5.79 0.29
CA ALA A 431 -27.87 -6.04 -1.01
C ALA A 431 -26.84 -6.47 -2.06
N THR A 432 -25.70 -5.76 -2.14
CA THR A 432 -24.57 -6.12 -3.01
C THR A 432 -24.02 -7.51 -2.67
N GLU A 433 -23.81 -7.83 -1.39
CA GLU A 433 -23.33 -9.16 -0.97
C GLU A 433 -24.29 -10.29 -1.40
N HIS A 434 -25.60 -10.07 -1.28
CA HIS A 434 -26.61 -11.02 -1.75
C HIS A 434 -26.59 -11.17 -3.27
N GLU A 435 -26.41 -10.09 -4.02
CA GLU A 435 -26.28 -10.16 -5.47
C GLU A 435 -25.01 -10.93 -5.89
N LEU A 436 -23.88 -10.66 -5.24
CA LEU A 436 -22.61 -11.32 -5.53
C LEU A 436 -22.62 -12.83 -5.25
N GLN A 437 -23.56 -13.32 -4.44
CA GLN A 437 -23.71 -14.74 -4.13
C GLN A 437 -23.90 -15.61 -5.39
N LYS A 438 -24.51 -15.07 -6.45
CA LYS A 438 -24.71 -15.79 -7.72
C LYS A 438 -23.40 -16.22 -8.40
N PHE A 439 -22.30 -15.54 -8.09
CA PHE A 439 -20.97 -15.85 -8.63
C PHE A 439 -20.20 -16.91 -7.83
N ALA A 440 -20.72 -17.36 -6.68
CA ALA A 440 -20.04 -18.34 -5.82
C ALA A 440 -19.56 -19.62 -6.57
N PRO A 441 -20.30 -20.19 -7.54
CA PRO A 441 -19.84 -21.36 -8.30
C PRO A 441 -18.60 -21.10 -9.16
N LEU A 442 -18.31 -19.85 -9.51
CA LEU A 442 -17.18 -19.46 -10.35
C LEU A 442 -15.92 -19.17 -9.52
N LEU A 443 -16.04 -19.01 -8.21
CA LEU A 443 -14.93 -18.69 -7.31
C LEU A 443 -14.06 -19.91 -7.00
N LEU A 444 -12.80 -19.66 -6.62
CA LEU A 444 -11.95 -20.72 -6.08
C LEU A 444 -12.57 -21.27 -4.79
N ALA A 445 -12.59 -22.61 -4.65
CA ALA A 445 -13.13 -23.33 -3.50
C ALA A 445 -12.22 -23.24 -2.26
N ASN A 446 -11.82 -22.03 -1.87
CA ASN A 446 -11.08 -21.79 -0.64
C ASN A 446 -11.56 -20.50 0.07
N PRO A 447 -11.61 -20.49 1.42
CA PRO A 447 -12.14 -19.35 2.17
C PRO A 447 -11.40 -18.02 1.93
N ARG A 448 -10.11 -18.08 1.57
CA ARG A 448 -9.29 -16.88 1.31
C ARG A 448 -9.72 -16.20 0.01
N GLY A 449 -9.92 -16.97 -1.05
CA GLY A 449 -10.37 -16.50 -2.36
C GLY A 449 -11.74 -15.84 -2.28
N MET A 450 -12.68 -16.44 -1.54
CA MET A 450 -14.02 -15.86 -1.33
C MET A 450 -13.97 -14.51 -0.58
N LYS A 451 -13.20 -14.43 0.53
CA LYS A 451 -13.02 -13.16 1.26
C LYS A 451 -12.36 -12.09 0.39
N ARG A 452 -11.37 -12.50 -0.41
CA ARG A 452 -10.68 -11.60 -1.31
C ARG A 452 -11.59 -11.09 -2.42
N PHE A 453 -12.43 -11.95 -3.00
CA PHE A 453 -13.40 -11.54 -4.02
C PHE A 453 -14.28 -10.38 -3.55
N VAL A 454 -14.90 -10.50 -2.38
CA VAL A 454 -15.75 -9.44 -1.81
C VAL A 454 -14.95 -8.16 -1.56
N ASN A 455 -13.76 -8.28 -0.96
CA ASN A 455 -12.92 -7.12 -0.64
C ASN A 455 -12.40 -6.41 -1.90
N THR A 456 -11.93 -7.17 -2.89
CA THR A 456 -11.42 -6.63 -4.16
C THR A 456 -12.55 -6.01 -4.96
N TYR A 457 -13.72 -6.64 -5.03
CA TYR A 457 -14.88 -6.08 -5.72
C TYR A 457 -15.26 -4.71 -5.16
N GLY A 458 -15.43 -4.59 -3.85
CA GLY A 458 -15.86 -3.32 -3.24
C GLY A 458 -14.87 -2.17 -3.45
N VAL A 459 -13.57 -2.47 -3.45
CA VAL A 459 -12.55 -1.46 -3.73
C VAL A 459 -12.51 -1.10 -5.22
N VAL A 460 -12.55 -2.09 -6.11
CA VAL A 460 -12.56 -1.83 -7.55
C VAL A 460 -13.83 -1.06 -7.94
N ARG A 461 -14.98 -1.36 -7.34
CA ARG A 461 -16.22 -0.57 -7.51
C ARG A 461 -15.99 0.88 -7.15
N THR A 462 -15.43 1.13 -5.96
CA THR A 462 -15.10 2.49 -5.50
C THR A 462 -14.18 3.20 -6.49
N LEU A 463 -13.12 2.53 -6.97
CA LEU A 463 -12.19 3.07 -7.95
C LEU A 463 -12.87 3.42 -9.28
N ARG A 464 -13.71 2.54 -9.83
CA ARG A 464 -14.42 2.81 -11.09
C ARG A 464 -15.39 3.98 -10.94
N THR A 465 -16.12 4.04 -9.84
CA THR A 465 -17.00 5.18 -9.55
C THR A 465 -16.22 6.49 -9.45
N LEU A 466 -15.03 6.50 -8.83
CA LEU A 466 -14.15 7.67 -8.78
C LEU A 466 -13.62 8.09 -10.15
N GLU A 467 -13.29 7.12 -10.99
CA GLU A 467 -12.86 7.35 -12.38
C GLU A 467 -14.03 7.81 -13.28
N GLY A 468 -15.23 7.98 -12.74
CA GLY A 468 -16.43 8.36 -13.47
C GLY A 468 -17.03 7.22 -14.31
N ASN A 469 -16.59 5.99 -14.06
CA ASN A 469 -16.97 4.78 -14.76
C ASN A 469 -17.99 3.94 -13.97
N THR A 470 -19.19 3.86 -14.49
CA THR A 470 -20.39 3.24 -13.92
C THR A 470 -20.59 1.83 -14.46
N VAL A 471 -19.53 1.02 -14.49
CA VAL A 471 -19.57 -0.37 -14.96
C VAL A 471 -20.68 -1.16 -14.25
N GLY A 472 -21.52 -1.90 -14.99
CA GLY A 472 -22.54 -2.77 -14.39
C GLY A 472 -21.95 -3.80 -13.39
N SER A 473 -22.71 -4.12 -12.34
CA SER A 473 -22.27 -4.97 -11.23
C SER A 473 -21.76 -6.36 -11.67
N ASP A 474 -22.42 -6.95 -12.66
CA ASP A 474 -22.06 -8.28 -13.18
C ASP A 474 -20.75 -8.29 -13.95
N ALA A 475 -20.56 -7.29 -14.82
CA ALA A 475 -19.32 -7.13 -15.57
C ALA A 475 -18.13 -6.94 -14.62
N LEU A 476 -18.29 -6.10 -13.59
CA LEU A 476 -17.25 -5.84 -12.61
C LEU A 476 -16.96 -7.05 -11.71
N ALA A 477 -17.99 -7.82 -11.36
CA ALA A 477 -17.84 -9.05 -10.61
C ALA A 477 -17.07 -10.09 -11.42
N LEU A 478 -17.46 -10.33 -12.67
CA LEU A 478 -16.74 -11.25 -13.57
C LEU A 478 -15.29 -10.81 -13.81
N TRP A 479 -15.05 -9.51 -13.99
CA TRP A 479 -13.70 -8.96 -14.06
C TRP A 479 -12.87 -9.25 -12.81
N THR A 480 -13.47 -9.06 -11.63
CA THR A 480 -12.83 -9.37 -10.36
C THR A 480 -12.49 -10.87 -10.26
N ILE A 481 -13.35 -11.76 -10.75
CA ILE A 481 -13.08 -13.21 -10.81
C ILE A 481 -11.88 -13.50 -11.70
N ILE A 482 -11.80 -12.89 -12.88
CA ILE A 482 -10.67 -13.08 -13.80
C ILE A 482 -9.36 -12.64 -13.14
N ARG A 483 -9.33 -11.46 -12.51
CA ARG A 483 -8.15 -10.96 -11.77
C ARG A 483 -7.69 -11.90 -10.66
N LEU A 484 -8.60 -12.60 -10.00
CA LEU A 484 -8.29 -13.49 -8.89
C LEU A 484 -7.92 -14.92 -9.33
N ARG A 485 -8.58 -15.44 -10.37
CA ARG A 485 -8.37 -16.81 -10.85
C ARG A 485 -7.22 -16.89 -11.85
N TRP A 486 -7.14 -15.91 -12.74
CA TRP A 486 -6.24 -15.89 -13.88
C TRP A 486 -5.56 -14.52 -14.00
N PRO A 487 -4.79 -14.09 -12.99
CA PRO A 487 -4.15 -12.77 -12.99
C PRO A 487 -3.23 -12.56 -14.20
N LEU A 488 -2.53 -13.59 -14.69
CA LEU A 488 -1.72 -13.46 -15.91
C LEU A 488 -2.58 -13.08 -17.13
N LEU A 489 -3.78 -13.68 -17.24
CA LEU A 489 -4.73 -13.32 -18.30
C LEU A 489 -5.29 -11.92 -18.08
N ALA A 490 -5.60 -11.56 -16.84
CA ALA A 490 -6.08 -10.22 -16.51
C ALA A 490 -5.08 -9.13 -16.91
N GLU A 491 -3.79 -9.31 -16.64
CA GLU A 491 -2.73 -8.36 -17.03
C GLU A 491 -2.68 -8.15 -18.54
N HIS A 492 -2.82 -9.22 -19.33
CA HIS A 492 -2.84 -9.10 -20.79
C HIS A 492 -4.15 -8.45 -21.29
N LEU A 493 -5.29 -8.75 -20.65
CA LEU A 493 -6.57 -8.13 -20.98
C LEU A 493 -6.65 -6.65 -20.60
N GLU A 494 -5.92 -6.20 -19.58
CA GLU A 494 -5.78 -4.77 -19.24
C GLU A 494 -5.04 -4.01 -20.35
N GLN A 495 -4.09 -4.66 -21.03
CA GLN A 495 -3.32 -4.07 -22.13
C GLN A 495 -4.03 -4.19 -23.49
N ASP A 496 -4.70 -5.33 -23.72
CA ASP A 496 -5.35 -5.67 -24.98
C ASP A 496 -6.68 -6.40 -24.71
N ALA A 497 -7.76 -5.63 -24.66
CA ALA A 497 -9.11 -6.15 -24.44
C ALA A 497 -9.63 -6.98 -25.63
N ASP A 498 -9.11 -6.78 -26.85
CA ASP A 498 -9.58 -7.48 -28.03
C ASP A 498 -9.03 -8.93 -28.08
N LEU A 499 -8.14 -9.29 -27.16
CA LEU A 499 -7.75 -10.67 -26.88
C LEU A 499 -8.94 -11.59 -26.57
N ILE A 500 -10.06 -11.08 -26.07
CA ILE A 500 -11.26 -11.88 -25.77
C ILE A 500 -11.81 -12.55 -27.03
N ASP A 501 -11.89 -11.81 -28.13
CA ASP A 501 -12.44 -12.33 -29.38
C ASP A 501 -11.55 -13.46 -29.91
N ARG A 502 -10.23 -13.34 -29.74
CA ARG A 502 -9.26 -14.40 -30.07
C ARG A 502 -9.41 -15.63 -29.16
N ILE A 503 -9.64 -15.43 -27.84
CA ILE A 503 -9.92 -16.52 -26.89
C ILE A 503 -11.19 -17.29 -27.30
N MET A 504 -12.23 -16.55 -27.69
CA MET A 504 -13.51 -17.10 -28.15
C MET A 504 -13.38 -17.84 -29.50
N ALA A 505 -12.56 -17.31 -30.41
CA ALA A 505 -12.26 -17.87 -31.73
C ALA A 505 -11.29 -19.06 -31.69
N ALA A 506 -10.70 -19.35 -30.53
CA ALA A 506 -9.72 -20.43 -30.34
C ALA A 506 -8.39 -20.23 -31.09
N GLU A 507 -8.07 -19.00 -31.48
CA GLU A 507 -6.85 -18.64 -32.20
C GLU A 507 -5.76 -18.30 -31.18
N ALA A 508 -4.74 -19.17 -31.08
CA ALA A 508 -3.54 -18.89 -30.31
C ALA A 508 -2.46 -18.38 -31.28
N ASP A 509 -2.20 -17.09 -31.25
CA ASP A 509 -1.12 -16.48 -32.03
C ASP A 509 0.25 -16.96 -31.53
N ASP A 510 1.23 -17.09 -32.42
CA ASP A 510 2.58 -17.54 -32.07
C ASP A 510 3.31 -16.54 -31.16
N ASP A 511 2.89 -15.27 -31.13
CA ASP A 511 3.49 -14.20 -30.34
C ASP A 511 3.09 -14.21 -28.84
N LEU A 512 2.12 -15.01 -28.43
CA LEU A 512 1.70 -15.08 -27.02
C LEU A 512 2.68 -15.91 -26.16
N PRO A 513 2.91 -15.55 -24.87
CA PRO A 513 3.69 -16.39 -23.96
C PRO A 513 3.09 -17.80 -23.80
N ASP A 514 3.95 -18.83 -23.71
CA ASP A 514 3.52 -20.24 -23.66
C ASP A 514 2.53 -20.55 -22.52
N GLN A 515 2.73 -19.94 -21.35
CA GLN A 515 1.81 -20.08 -20.22
C GLN A 515 0.42 -19.52 -20.53
N LEU A 516 0.34 -18.43 -21.30
CA LEU A 516 -0.92 -17.82 -21.70
C LEU A 516 -1.60 -18.64 -22.80
N LYS A 517 -0.84 -19.17 -23.76
CA LYS A 517 -1.36 -20.11 -24.77
C LYS A 517 -2.01 -21.34 -24.13
N CYS A 518 -1.35 -21.93 -23.12
CA CYS A 518 -1.88 -23.05 -22.35
C CYS A 518 -3.19 -22.68 -21.63
N LEU A 519 -3.25 -21.47 -21.05
CA LEU A 519 -4.42 -21.00 -20.33
C LEU A 519 -5.61 -20.71 -21.24
N ILE A 520 -5.40 -20.05 -22.38
CA ILE A 520 -6.46 -19.68 -23.35
C ILE A 520 -7.08 -20.93 -24.01
N THR A 521 -6.30 -21.99 -24.15
CA THR A 521 -6.77 -23.28 -24.70
C THR A 521 -7.48 -24.14 -23.65
N ALA A 522 -7.39 -23.81 -22.36
CA ALA A 522 -8.02 -24.56 -21.30
C ALA A 522 -9.57 -24.55 -21.44
N PRO A 523 -10.24 -25.73 -21.35
CA PRO A 523 -11.69 -25.82 -21.52
C PRO A 523 -12.48 -24.97 -20.52
N GLU A 524 -11.99 -24.85 -19.29
CA GLU A 524 -12.62 -24.05 -18.24
C GLU A 524 -12.65 -22.56 -18.59
N VAL A 525 -11.52 -22.02 -19.04
CA VAL A 525 -11.38 -20.60 -19.43
C VAL A 525 -12.29 -20.31 -20.61
N ARG A 526 -12.27 -21.15 -21.65
CA ARG A 526 -13.15 -20.99 -22.82
C ARG A 526 -14.63 -21.03 -22.47
N ARG A 527 -15.03 -21.96 -21.60
CA ARG A 527 -16.40 -22.05 -21.11
C ARG A 527 -16.80 -20.78 -20.37
N PHE A 528 -15.93 -20.30 -19.48
CA PHE A 528 -16.15 -19.06 -18.74
C PHE A 528 -16.42 -17.88 -19.70
N PHE A 529 -15.56 -17.63 -20.68
CA PHE A 529 -15.74 -16.50 -21.60
C PHE A 529 -17.00 -16.65 -22.46
N LYS A 530 -17.30 -17.85 -22.98
CA LYS A 530 -18.52 -18.10 -23.77
C LYS A 530 -19.81 -17.86 -22.98
N GLU A 531 -19.85 -18.25 -21.71
CA GLU A 531 -21.02 -18.10 -20.85
C GLU A 531 -21.12 -16.68 -20.25
N SER A 532 -20.01 -15.96 -20.12
CA SER A 532 -19.94 -14.65 -19.46
C SER A 532 -20.58 -13.49 -20.23
N GLN A 533 -20.74 -13.62 -21.55
CA GLN A 533 -21.22 -12.55 -22.46
C GLN A 533 -20.43 -11.23 -22.35
N LEU A 534 -19.21 -11.27 -21.83
CA LEU A 534 -18.37 -10.08 -21.72
C LEU A 534 -17.87 -9.64 -23.09
N THR A 535 -17.94 -8.34 -23.37
CA THR A 535 -17.43 -7.74 -24.60
C THR A 535 -16.13 -6.98 -24.35
N PRO A 536 -15.28 -6.74 -25.37
CA PRO A 536 -14.09 -5.91 -25.22
C PRO A 536 -14.37 -4.52 -24.64
N ALA A 537 -15.51 -3.90 -25.00
CA ALA A 537 -15.93 -2.61 -24.44
C ALA A 537 -16.21 -2.67 -22.93
N MET A 538 -16.84 -3.74 -22.45
CA MET A 538 -17.07 -3.95 -21.02
C MET A 538 -15.75 -4.14 -20.27
N PHE A 539 -14.79 -4.86 -20.84
CA PHE A 539 -13.47 -5.03 -20.24
C PHE A 539 -12.66 -3.74 -20.18
N ARG A 540 -12.66 -2.95 -21.25
CA ARG A 540 -12.06 -1.60 -21.24
C ARG A 540 -12.64 -0.76 -20.10
N SER A 541 -13.95 -0.86 -19.88
CA SER A 541 -14.61 -0.18 -18.76
C SER A 541 -14.21 -0.77 -17.40
N CYS A 542 -14.07 -2.08 -17.27
CA CYS A 542 -13.63 -2.75 -16.05
C CYS A 542 -12.16 -2.50 -15.70
N GLY A 543 -11.29 -2.29 -16.69
CA GLY A 543 -9.85 -2.02 -16.56
C GLY A 543 -9.54 -0.63 -16.02
N GLY A 544 -10.50 0.30 -16.10
CA GLY A 544 -10.32 1.71 -15.74
C GLY A 544 -10.00 2.55 -16.95
N GLY A 545 -10.05 3.89 -16.79
CA GLY A 545 -9.78 4.83 -17.89
C GLY A 545 -8.47 4.47 -18.59
N GLN A 546 -8.56 4.01 -19.84
CA GLN A 546 -7.40 3.51 -20.57
C GLN A 546 -6.30 4.57 -20.57
N ILE A 547 -5.09 4.13 -20.23
CA ILE A 547 -3.88 4.75 -20.74
C ILE A 547 -3.96 4.57 -22.25
N GLY A 548 -4.36 5.63 -22.94
CA GLY A 548 -4.40 5.68 -24.40
C GLY A 548 -3.01 5.55 -25.02
#